data_AF-A0A0E0L9H0-F1
#
_entry.id   AF-A0A0E0L9H0-F1
#
_cell.length_a   1.000
_cell.length_b   1.000
_cell.length_c   1.000
_cell.angle_alpha   90.00
_cell.angle_beta   90.00
_cell.angle_gamma   90.00
#
_symmetry.space_group_name_H-M   'P 1'
#
loop_
_entity.id
_entity.type
_entity.pdbx_description
1 polymer ?
#
loop_
_entity_poly.entity_id
_entity_poly.type
_entity_poly.pdbx_seq_one_letter_code
_entity_poly.pdbx_strand_id
1 'polypeptide(L)'
;MEQRVLVEDIVTLLPVERGIATTRLVLRLLCTDMILYAGVACQDALEKRVGNQLKEAMHEDLLIPNTDNFVATLYDVDCMERMLQQFIATNTLAFAASLEI
;
A
#
# COMPACT_ATOMS: atom_id res chain seq x y z
N MET A 1 19.80 -0.76 -8.94
CA MET A 1 18.76 -1.01 -9.96
C MET A 1 18.12 -2.38 -9.78
N GLU A 2 18.90 -3.46 -9.64
CA GLU A 2 18.37 -4.83 -9.51
C GLU A 2 17.33 -5.00 -8.39
N GLN A 3 17.55 -4.38 -7.22
CA GLN A 3 16.60 -4.46 -6.10
C GLN A 3 15.23 -3.82 -6.41
N ARG A 4 15.20 -2.74 -7.22
CA ARG A 4 13.92 -2.11 -7.64
C ARG A 4 13.13 -3.06 -8.52
N VAL A 5 13.80 -3.61 -9.55
CA VAL A 5 13.20 -4.58 -10.48
C VAL A 5 12.68 -5.80 -9.73
N LEU A 6 13.44 -6.29 -8.74
CA LEU A 6 13.01 -7.42 -7.92
C LEU A 6 11.76 -7.11 -7.09
N VAL A 7 11.64 -5.91 -6.53
CA VAL A 7 10.41 -5.50 -5.81
C VAL A 7 9.24 -5.40 -6.78
N GLU A 8 9.44 -4.80 -7.95
CA GLU A 8 8.43 -4.71 -9.01
C GLU A 8 7.96 -6.10 -9.44
N ASP A 9 8.87 -7.03 -9.71
CA ASP A 9 8.56 -8.42 -10.06
C ASP A 9 7.77 -9.12 -8.95
N ILE A 10 8.19 -9.01 -7.69
CA ILE A 10 7.44 -9.56 -6.55
C ILE A 10 6.02 -8.99 -6.50
N VAL A 11 5.86 -7.69 -6.74
CA VAL A 11 4.56 -7.01 -6.77
C VAL A 11 3.68 -7.51 -7.90
N THR A 12 4.24 -7.88 -9.05
CA THR A 12 3.47 -8.50 -10.15
C THR A 12 3.05 -9.95 -9.86
N LEU A 13 3.86 -10.69 -9.10
CA LEU A 13 3.59 -12.08 -8.71
C LEU A 13 2.66 -12.19 -7.51
N LEU A 14 2.49 -11.11 -6.75
CA LEU A 14 1.62 -11.08 -5.58
C LEU A 14 0.14 -11.24 -5.98
N PRO A 15 -0.59 -12.19 -5.37
CA PRO A 15 -2.01 -12.35 -5.61
C PRO A 15 -2.79 -11.08 -5.27
N VAL A 16 -3.89 -10.86 -5.98
CA VAL A 16 -4.79 -9.71 -5.76
C VAL A 16 -5.83 -10.05 -4.68
N GLU A 17 -6.04 -11.35 -4.44
CA GLU A 17 -6.95 -11.90 -3.47
C GLU A 17 -6.53 -11.54 -2.04
N ARG A 18 -7.50 -11.04 -1.26
CA ARG A 18 -7.29 -10.72 0.16
C ARG A 18 -6.95 -11.99 0.95
N GLY A 19 -6.08 -11.84 1.94
CA GLY A 19 -5.77 -12.91 2.91
C GLY A 19 -4.64 -13.87 2.50
N ILE A 20 -4.13 -13.81 1.26
CA ILE A 20 -2.93 -14.59 0.87
C ILE A 20 -1.66 -13.83 1.26
N ALA A 21 -1.58 -12.56 0.89
CA ALA A 21 -0.51 -11.67 1.32
C ALA A 21 -0.97 -10.86 2.53
N THR A 22 -0.34 -11.06 3.68
CA THR A 22 -0.70 -10.33 4.91
C THR A 22 -0.53 -8.82 4.73
N THR A 23 -1.39 -8.02 5.36
CA THR A 23 -1.32 -6.55 5.33
C THR A 23 0.07 -6.03 5.70
N ARG A 24 0.69 -6.65 6.71
CA ARG A 24 2.05 -6.37 7.14
C ARG A 24 3.11 -6.64 6.06
N LEU A 25 2.98 -7.73 5.30
CA LEU A 25 3.91 -8.03 4.20
C LEU A 25 3.79 -6.96 3.11
N VAL A 26 2.58 -6.59 2.72
CA VAL A 26 2.36 -5.57 1.68
C VAL A 26 2.86 -4.19 2.15
N LEU A 27 2.62 -3.81 3.40
CA LEU A 27 3.15 -2.58 4.00
C LEU A 27 4.67 -2.55 4.03
N ARG A 28 5.33 -3.67 4.36
CA ARG A 28 6.79 -3.77 4.30
C ARG A 28 7.34 -3.64 2.88
N LEU A 29 6.64 -4.17 1.89
CA LEU A 29 7.00 -3.98 0.49
C LEU A 29 6.82 -2.52 0.05
N LEU A 30 5.77 -1.84 0.50
CA LEU A 30 5.57 -0.41 0.26
C LEU A 30 6.69 0.44 0.84
N CYS A 31 7.09 0.18 2.10
CA CYS A 31 8.26 0.85 2.68
C CYS A 31 9.55 0.58 1.87
N THR A 32 9.72 -0.66 1.39
CA THR A 32 10.90 -1.03 0.60
C THR A 32 10.89 -0.35 -0.78
N ASP A 33 9.73 -0.29 -1.43
CA ASP A 33 9.49 0.42 -2.68
C ASP A 33 9.84 1.91 -2.57
N MET A 34 9.41 2.57 -1.49
CA MET A 34 9.70 3.97 -1.19
C MET A 34 11.19 4.24 -0.94
N ILE A 35 11.84 3.41 -0.12
CA ILE A 35 13.30 3.52 0.14
C ILE A 35 14.09 3.33 -1.15
N LEU A 36 13.66 2.36 -1.97
CA LEU A 36 14.31 2.09 -3.22
C LEU A 36 13.94 3.10 -4.29
N TYR A 37 12.88 3.90 -4.15
CA TYR A 37 12.25 4.69 -5.22
C TYR A 37 11.98 3.83 -6.48
N ALA A 38 11.28 2.72 -6.29
CA ALA A 38 10.75 1.93 -7.39
C ALA A 38 9.62 2.69 -8.13
N GLY A 39 9.18 2.19 -9.28
CA GLY A 39 8.30 2.93 -10.17
C GLY A 39 6.94 3.27 -9.55
N VAL A 40 6.37 4.42 -9.95
CA VAL A 40 5.04 4.91 -9.48
C VAL A 40 3.94 3.85 -9.60
N ALA A 41 3.98 3.00 -10.63
CA ALA A 41 3.02 1.92 -10.82
C ALA A 41 3.11 0.82 -9.75
N CYS A 42 4.32 0.54 -9.25
CA CYS A 42 4.57 -0.42 -8.18
C CYS A 42 4.01 0.09 -6.87
N GLN A 43 4.30 1.36 -6.55
CA GLN A 43 3.75 2.06 -5.40
C GLN A 43 2.22 2.08 -5.41
N ASP A 44 1.59 2.49 -6.52
CA ASP A 44 0.12 2.53 -6.65
C ASP A 44 -0.51 1.14 -6.48
N ALA A 45 0.11 0.09 -7.04
CA ALA A 45 -0.36 -1.29 -6.85
C ALA A 45 -0.28 -1.74 -5.38
N LEU A 46 0.77 -1.36 -4.66
CA LEU A 46 0.92 -1.64 -3.24
C LEU A 46 -0.09 -0.85 -2.40
N GLU A 47 -0.24 0.45 -2.63
CA GLU A 47 -1.20 1.31 -1.93
C GLU A 47 -2.64 0.83 -2.12
N LYS A 48 -3.03 0.40 -3.33
CA LYS A 48 -4.34 -0.23 -3.61
C LYS A 48 -4.54 -1.51 -2.81
N ARG A 49 -3.54 -2.39 -2.78
CA ARG A 49 -3.60 -3.64 -2.00
C ARG A 49 -3.73 -3.36 -0.51
N VAL A 50 -2.93 -2.45 0.04
CA VAL A 50 -3.04 -2.05 1.45
C VAL A 50 -4.41 -1.45 1.74
N GLY A 51 -4.89 -0.53 0.89
CA GLY A 51 -6.23 0.05 1.01
C GLY A 51 -7.33 -1.01 1.10
N ASN A 52 -7.23 -2.10 0.34
CA ASN A 52 -8.20 -3.20 0.38
C ASN A 52 -8.24 -3.96 1.72
N GLN A 53 -7.12 -4.05 2.44
CA GLN A 53 -7.00 -4.80 3.70
C GLN A 53 -6.58 -3.91 4.88
N LEU A 54 -6.83 -2.61 4.77
CA LEU A 54 -6.38 -1.61 5.75
C LEU A 54 -6.97 -1.86 7.15
N LYS A 55 -8.18 -2.45 7.24
CA LYS A 55 -8.82 -2.86 8.51
C LYS A 55 -8.00 -3.88 9.31
N GLU A 56 -7.15 -4.64 8.64
CA GLU A 56 -6.32 -5.70 9.24
C GLU A 56 -4.93 -5.19 9.63
N ALA A 57 -4.59 -3.93 9.30
CA ALA A 57 -3.30 -3.34 9.63
C ALA A 57 -3.20 -3.04 11.13
N MET A 58 -2.06 -3.38 11.75
CA MET A 58 -1.76 -2.90 13.09
C MET A 58 -1.28 -1.44 13.03
N HIS A 59 -1.46 -0.69 14.13
CA HIS A 59 -1.03 0.70 14.20
C HIS A 59 0.45 0.87 13.85
N GLU A 60 1.30 -0.04 14.33
CA GLU A 60 2.74 -0.05 14.04
C GLU A 60 3.07 -0.25 12.56
N ASP A 61 2.23 -0.96 11.80
CA ASP A 61 2.45 -1.21 10.38
C ASP A 61 2.12 0.02 9.51
N LEU A 62 1.32 0.96 10.03
CA LEU A 62 0.94 2.20 9.35
C LEU A 62 1.98 3.31 9.49
N LEU A 63 3.01 3.12 10.32
CA LEU A 63 4.07 4.08 10.58
C LEU A 63 5.13 4.02 9.47
N ILE A 64 4.74 4.43 8.26
CA ILE A 64 5.64 4.49 7.11
C ILE A 64 6.60 5.67 7.30
N PRO A 65 7.92 5.43 7.41
CA PRO A 65 8.88 6.50 7.64
C PRO A 65 8.97 7.42 6.42
N ASN A 66 9.14 8.70 6.67
CA ASN A 66 9.45 9.64 5.59
C ASN A 66 10.89 9.42 5.11
N THR A 67 11.08 9.21 3.81
CA THR A 67 12.41 9.00 3.22
C THR A 67 13.13 10.29 2.84
N ASP A 68 12.44 11.43 2.91
CA ASP A 68 13.01 12.74 2.61
C ASP A 68 13.46 13.46 3.89
N ASN A 69 14.77 13.70 3.98
CA ASN A 69 15.42 14.34 5.13
C ASN A 69 15.02 15.81 5.34
N PHE A 70 14.31 16.43 4.39
CA PHE A 70 13.90 17.84 4.49
C PHE A 70 12.46 18.02 4.98
N VAL A 71 11.73 16.94 5.26
CA VAL A 71 10.31 17.01 5.65
C VAL A 71 10.17 17.09 7.16
N ALA A 72 9.21 17.91 7.62
CA ALA A 72 8.97 18.15 9.05
C ALA A 72 8.33 16.96 9.78
N THR A 73 7.75 16.00 9.06
CA THR A 73 7.05 14.86 9.63
C THR A 73 7.93 13.61 9.62
N LEU A 74 7.92 12.89 10.74
CA LEU A 74 8.63 11.61 10.88
C LEU A 74 8.03 10.49 9.99
N TYR A 75 6.74 10.62 9.65
CA TYR A 75 6.00 9.65 8.84
C TYR A 75 5.47 10.30 7.56
N ASP A 76 5.30 9.47 6.53
CA ASP A 76 4.72 9.88 5.25
C ASP A 76 3.19 9.93 5.37
N VAL A 77 2.67 11.14 5.63
CA VAL A 77 1.23 11.40 5.76
C VAL A 77 0.52 11.29 4.41
N ASP A 78 1.18 11.65 3.31
CA ASP A 78 0.59 11.60 1.98
C ASP A 78 0.35 10.15 1.54
N CYS A 79 1.27 9.24 1.87
CA CYS A 79 1.11 7.80 1.67
C CYS A 79 -0.08 7.26 2.48
N MET A 80 -0.19 7.66 3.75
CA MET A 80 -1.33 7.28 4.58
C MET A 80 -2.66 7.78 3.99
N GLU A 81 -2.70 9.02 3.49
CA GLU A 81 -3.87 9.57 2.83
C GLU A 81 -4.24 8.76 1.57
N ARG A 82 -3.29 8.44 0.69
CA ARG A 82 -3.55 7.62 -0.51
C ARG A 82 -4.08 6.24 -0.16
N MET A 83 -3.52 5.57 0.86
CA MET A 83 -4.04 4.28 1.33
C MET A 83 -5.47 4.39 1.87
N LEU A 84 -5.79 5.45 2.62
CA LEU A 84 -7.15 5.72 3.11
C LEU A 84 -8.13 5.99 1.96
N GLN A 85 -7.72 6.75 0.95
CA GLN A 85 -8.53 6.99 -0.24
C GLN A 85 -8.87 5.67 -0.95
N GLN A 86 -7.90 4.77 -1.12
CA GLN A 86 -8.14 3.44 -1.68
C GLN A 86 -9.11 2.61 -0.82
N PHE A 87 -8.94 2.64 0.51
CA PHE A 87 -9.82 1.94 1.43
C PHE A 87 -11.29 2.42 1.33
N ILE A 88 -11.49 3.74 1.28
CA ILE A 88 -12.82 4.35 1.14
C ILE A 88 -13.42 4.01 -0.23
N ALA A 89 -12.64 4.13 -1.31
CA ALA A 89 -13.09 3.81 -2.66
C ALA A 89 -13.56 2.35 -2.76
N THR A 90 -12.76 1.40 -2.27
CA THR A 90 -13.12 -0.02 -2.31
C THR A 90 -14.35 -0.32 -1.46
N ASN A 91 -14.49 0.26 -0.27
CA ASN A 91 -15.69 0.04 0.53
C ASN A 91 -16.94 0.68 -0.09
N THR A 92 -16.81 1.87 -0.69
CA THR A 92 -17.92 2.54 -1.37
C THR A 92 -18.41 1.72 -2.56
N LEU A 93 -17.49 1.15 -3.34
CA LEU A 93 -17.80 0.21 -4.42
C LEU A 93 -18.46 -1.07 -3.88
N ALA A 94 -17.99 -1.60 -2.75
CA ALA A 94 -18.61 -2.76 -2.11
C ALA A 94 -20.04 -2.48 -1.66
N PHE A 95 -20.32 -1.28 -1.14
CA PHE A 95 -21.68 -0.84 -0.80
C PHE A 95 -22.57 -0.71 -2.05
N ALA A 96 -22.07 -0.10 -3.13
CA ALA A 96 -22.80 0.03 -4.38
C ALA A 96 -23.14 -1.33 -5.01
N ALA A 97 -22.18 -2.27 -5.06
CA ALA A 97 -22.40 -3.63 -5.55
C ALA A 97 -23.40 -4.44 -4.69
N SER A 98 -23.53 -4.09 -3.41
CA SER A 98 -24.50 -4.74 -2.50
C SER A 98 -25.93 -4.20 -2.66
N LEU A 99 -26.10 -3.04 -3.30
CA LEU A 99 -27.40 -2.41 -3.58
C LEU A 99 -28.00 -2.85 -4.93
N GLU A 100 -27.23 -3.56 -5.75
CA GLU A 100 -27.66 -4.10 -7.05
C GLU A 100 -28.23 -5.54 -6.96
N ILE A 101 -28.51 -6.03 -5.75
CA ILE A 101 -29.18 -7.31 -5.44
C ILE A 101 -30.50 -7.02 -4.71
#